data_AF-A0A519WRP4-F1
#
_entry.id   AF-A0A519WRP4-F1
#
_cell.length_a   1.000
_cell.length_b   1.000
_cell.length_c   1.000
_cell.angle_alpha   90.00
_cell.angle_beta   90.00
_cell.angle_gamma   90.00
#
_symmetry.space_group_name_H-M   'P 1'
#
loop_
_entity.id
_entity.type
_entity.pdbx_description
1 polymer ?
#
loop_
_entity_poly.entity_id
_entity_poly.type
_entity_poly.pdbx_seq_one_letter_code
_entity_poly.pdbx_strand_id
1 'polypeptide(L)'
;MISRSEKRFISINLITIIVTLLVILAGGIVRSTGSGMGCPDWPKCFDRYIPPTHVSQLPPGYQQKYVASRLKKNEKFAQYLESMGKKALADSIRNDKSITVPEEFNPAKTWTEYLNRLAGVLAGIFLLLTAVFSFTYRK
;
A
#
# COMPACT_ATOMS: atom_id res chain seq x y z
N MET A 1 -19.44 -12.73 -35.09
CA MET A 1 -18.18 -11.98 -35.32
C MET A 1 -17.94 -11.09 -34.10
N ILE A 2 -16.83 -11.23 -33.39
CA ILE A 2 -16.54 -10.41 -32.20
C ILE A 2 -16.21 -8.98 -32.66
N SER A 3 -16.92 -7.98 -32.12
CA SER A 3 -16.69 -6.56 -32.43
C SER A 3 -15.31 -6.08 -31.94
N ARG A 4 -14.82 -4.96 -32.49
CA ARG A 4 -13.54 -4.37 -32.04
C ARG A 4 -13.55 -4.01 -30.56
N SER A 5 -14.70 -3.55 -30.03
CA SER A 5 -14.86 -3.17 -28.62
C SER A 5 -14.81 -4.38 -27.68
N GLU A 6 -15.46 -5.48 -28.06
CA GLU A 6 -15.40 -6.74 -27.30
C GLU A 6 -13.98 -7.33 -27.28
N LYS A 7 -13.26 -7.31 -28.42
CA LYS A 7 -11.84 -7.75 -28.46
C LYS A 7 -10.97 -6.94 -27.51
N ARG A 8 -11.15 -5.61 -27.45
CA ARG A 8 -10.42 -4.72 -26.52
C ARG A 8 -10.73 -5.07 -25.07
N PHE A 9 -11.99 -5.31 -24.73
CA PHE A 9 -12.37 -5.74 -23.39
C PHE A 9 -11.68 -7.05 -23.00
N ILE A 10 -11.73 -8.07 -23.86
CA ILE A 10 -11.10 -9.37 -23.59
C ILE A 10 -9.59 -9.22 -23.34
N SER A 11 -8.88 -8.47 -24.20
CA SER A 11 -7.45 -8.23 -24.02
C SER A 11 -7.12 -7.49 -22.73
N ILE A 12 -7.86 -6.42 -22.41
CA ILE A 12 -7.64 -5.63 -21.20
C ILE A 12 -7.97 -6.45 -19.94
N ASN A 13 -9.04 -7.23 -19.97
CA ASN A 13 -9.40 -8.12 -18.88
C ASN A 13 -8.31 -9.17 -18.61
N LEU A 14 -7.75 -9.78 -19.67
CA LEU A 14 -6.63 -10.73 -19.53
C LEU A 14 -5.39 -10.07 -18.92
N ILE A 15 -5.02 -8.88 -19.40
CA ILE A 15 -3.90 -8.10 -18.82
C ILE A 15 -4.18 -7.78 -17.34
N THR A 16 -5.40 -7.38 -17.01
CA THR A 16 -5.82 -7.05 -15.64
C THR A 16 -5.69 -8.25 -14.72
N ILE A 17 -6.10 -9.45 -15.16
CA ILE A 17 -5.93 -10.70 -14.41
C ILE A 17 -4.44 -10.96 -14.14
N ILE A 18 -3.60 -10.89 -15.17
CA ILE A 18 -2.15 -11.12 -15.04
C ILE A 18 -1.52 -10.12 -14.07
N VAL A 19 -1.79 -8.82 -14.24
CA VAL A 19 -1.27 -7.76 -13.36
C VAL A 19 -1.74 -7.96 -11.92
N THR A 20 -2.99 -8.34 -11.71
CA THR A 20 -3.54 -8.61 -10.37
C THR A 20 -2.80 -9.77 -9.70
N LEU A 21 -2.56 -10.88 -10.42
CA LEU A 21 -1.79 -12.02 -9.91
C LEU A 21 -0.37 -11.63 -9.55
N LEU A 22 0.30 -10.82 -10.39
CA LEU A 22 1.64 -10.31 -10.09
C LEU A 22 1.68 -9.44 -8.83
N VAL A 23 0.67 -8.58 -8.61
CA VAL A 23 0.57 -7.76 -7.39
C VAL A 23 0.34 -8.62 -6.15
N ILE A 24 -0.46 -9.68 -6.24
CA ILE A 24 -0.66 -10.61 -5.11
C ILE A 24 0.67 -11.27 -4.74
N LEU A 25 1.45 -11.72 -5.72
CA LEU A 25 2.78 -12.30 -5.50
C LEU A 25 3.76 -11.28 -4.89
N ALA A 26 3.79 -10.06 -5.44
CA ALA A 26 4.62 -8.97 -4.92
C ALA A 26 4.26 -8.63 -3.45
N GLY A 27 2.97 -8.58 -3.11
CA GLY A 27 2.50 -8.40 -1.74
C GLY A 27 2.93 -9.54 -0.81
N GLY A 28 2.91 -10.78 -1.30
CA GLY A 28 3.47 -11.94 -0.61
C GLY A 28 4.95 -11.78 -0.30
N ILE A 29 5.75 -11.33 -1.28
CA ILE A 29 7.19 -11.06 -1.09
C ILE A 29 7.40 -9.96 -0.05
N VAL A 30 6.65 -8.86 -0.11
CA VAL A 30 6.72 -7.76 0.87
C VAL A 30 6.46 -8.28 2.28
N ARG A 31 5.46 -9.15 2.45
CA ARG A 31 5.13 -9.72 3.77
C ARG A 31 6.19 -10.70 4.27
N SER A 32 6.64 -11.62 3.42
CA SER A 32 7.64 -12.64 3.80
C SER A 32 9.02 -12.05 4.09
N THR A 33 9.38 -10.93 3.44
CA THR A 33 10.65 -10.23 3.67
C THR A 33 10.59 -9.21 4.82
N GLY A 34 9.42 -9.02 5.44
CA GLY A 34 9.22 -7.99 6.46
C GLY A 34 9.42 -6.56 5.91
N SER A 35 9.18 -6.35 4.61
CA SER A 35 9.36 -5.07 3.93
C SER A 35 8.16 -4.14 4.05
N GLY A 36 7.04 -4.58 4.62
CA GLY A 36 5.77 -3.81 4.67
C GLY A 36 5.79 -2.53 5.51
N MET A 37 6.93 -2.21 6.16
CA MET A 37 7.16 -0.95 6.86
C MET A 37 8.34 -0.16 6.28
N GLY A 38 8.89 -0.60 5.14
CA GLY A 38 10.05 0.02 4.49
C GLY A 38 9.74 1.40 3.89
N CYS A 39 8.48 1.69 3.56
CA CYS A 39 8.03 2.97 3.05
C CYS A 39 6.90 3.56 3.94
N PRO A 40 7.21 4.57 4.77
CA PRO A 40 6.30 5.10 5.79
C PRO A 40 5.12 5.89 5.19
N ASP A 41 5.33 6.47 4.02
CA ASP A 41 4.41 7.41 3.37
C ASP A 41 4.03 6.93 1.97
N TRP A 42 2.94 7.49 1.43
CA TRP A 42 2.50 7.37 0.04
C TRP A 42 1.76 8.65 -0.34
N PRO A 43 1.92 9.23 -1.55
CA PRO A 43 2.64 8.73 -2.73
C PRO A 43 4.17 8.89 -2.68
N LYS A 44 4.66 9.72 -1.76
CA LYS A 44 6.09 9.90 -1.50
C LYS A 44 6.58 8.84 -0.53
N CYS A 45 7.88 8.54 -0.57
CA CYS A 45 8.58 7.70 0.38
C CYS A 45 9.70 8.52 1.04
N PHE A 46 9.67 8.70 2.37
CA PHE A 46 10.59 9.60 3.08
C PHE A 46 10.57 11.04 2.54
N ASP A 47 9.37 11.59 2.36
CA ASP A 47 9.12 12.92 1.79
C ASP A 47 9.65 13.15 0.35
N ARG A 48 10.09 12.07 -0.35
CA ARG A 48 10.61 12.11 -1.73
C ARG A 48 9.80 11.21 -2.67
N TYR A 49 9.71 11.54 -3.96
CA TYR A 49 9.06 10.66 -4.95
C TYR A 49 9.94 9.49 -5.39
N ILE A 50 11.25 9.67 -5.36
CA ILE A 50 12.21 8.60 -5.58
C ILE A 50 12.74 8.20 -4.21
N PRO A 51 12.55 6.95 -3.77
CA PRO A 51 12.98 6.52 -2.44
C PRO A 51 14.50 6.68 -2.27
N PRO A 52 14.95 7.01 -1.05
CA PRO A 52 16.38 7.14 -0.77
C PRO A 52 17.09 5.79 -0.93
N THR A 53 18.37 5.85 -1.32
CA THR A 53 19.24 4.67 -1.42
C THR A 53 20.25 4.57 -0.27
N HIS A 54 20.47 5.68 0.46
CA HIS A 54 21.43 5.76 1.56
C HIS A 54 20.86 6.57 2.73
N VAL A 55 21.34 6.27 3.93
CA VAL A 55 20.93 6.93 5.20
C VAL A 55 21.14 8.45 5.15
N SER A 56 22.17 8.91 4.45
CA SER A 56 22.50 10.35 4.32
C SER A 56 21.42 11.18 3.59
N GLN A 57 20.50 10.54 2.87
CA GLN A 57 19.44 11.21 2.12
C GLN A 57 18.15 11.42 2.95
N LEU A 58 18.12 10.85 4.16
CA LEU A 58 16.96 10.85 5.04
C LEU A 58 16.76 12.23 5.69
N PRO A 59 15.50 12.67 5.86
CA PRO A 59 15.22 13.91 6.57
C PRO A 59 15.60 13.79 8.06
N PRO A 60 16.02 14.89 8.70
CA PRO A 60 16.34 14.88 10.13
C PRO A 60 15.09 14.54 10.95
N GLY A 61 15.25 13.70 11.98
CA GLY A 61 14.15 13.31 12.87
C GLY A 61 13.07 12.43 12.24
N TYR A 62 13.38 11.72 11.13
CA TYR A 62 12.42 10.88 10.43
C TYR A 62 11.77 9.82 11.33
N GLN A 63 12.54 9.23 12.27
CA GLN A 63 12.08 8.18 13.16
C GLN A 63 10.93 8.66 14.05
N GLN A 64 11.11 9.83 14.69
CA GLN A 64 10.10 10.42 15.56
C GLN A 64 8.84 10.81 14.77
N LYS A 65 9.02 11.37 13.56
CA LYS A 65 7.91 11.70 12.66
C LYS A 65 7.06 10.48 12.31
N TYR A 66 7.68 9.34 12.04
CA TYR A 66 6.96 8.12 11.67
C TYR A 66 6.28 7.44 12.84
N VAL A 67 6.95 7.38 14.00
CA VAL A 67 6.33 6.89 15.23
C VAL A 67 5.11 7.74 15.58
N ALA A 68 5.22 9.06 15.52
CA ALA A 68 4.09 9.97 15.76
C ALA A 68 2.93 9.74 14.76
N SER A 69 3.26 9.47 13.50
CA SER A 69 2.26 9.18 12.46
C SER A 69 1.55 7.83 12.68
N ARG A 70 2.26 6.80 13.16
CA ARG A 70 1.66 5.51 13.56
C ARG A 70 0.75 5.66 14.77
N LEU A 71 1.22 6.36 15.81
CA LEU A 71 0.41 6.64 17.01
C LEU A 71 -0.88 7.38 16.68
N LYS A 72 -0.82 8.39 15.81
CA LYS A 72 -2.01 9.14 15.36
C LYS A 72 -3.02 8.24 14.62
N LYS A 73 -2.55 7.32 13.78
CA LYS A 73 -3.41 6.36 13.06
C LYS A 73 -4.03 5.35 14.03
N ASN A 74 -3.25 4.84 14.98
CA ASN A 74 -3.73 3.92 16.00
C ASN A 74 -4.76 4.57 16.92
N GLU A 75 -4.53 5.81 17.35
CA GLU A 75 -5.50 6.55 18.17
C GLU A 75 -6.81 6.77 17.42
N LYS A 76 -6.75 7.17 16.14
CA LYS A 76 -7.94 7.30 15.30
C LYS A 76 -8.69 5.96 15.18
N PHE A 77 -7.98 4.86 15.00
CA PHE A 77 -8.58 3.53 14.92
C PHE A 77 -9.19 3.09 16.26
N ALA A 78 -8.52 3.36 17.38
CA ALA A 78 -9.02 3.09 18.73
C ALA A 78 -10.33 3.84 19.01
N GLN A 79 -10.43 5.11 18.61
CA GLN A 79 -11.68 5.88 18.73
C GLN A 79 -12.83 5.26 17.93
N TYR A 80 -12.56 4.77 16.72
CA TYR A 80 -13.58 4.04 15.96
C TYR A 80 -14.00 2.75 16.68
N LEU A 81 -13.06 2.00 17.26
CA LEU A 81 -13.38 0.79 18.02
C LEU A 81 -14.22 1.08 19.26
N GLU A 82 -13.94 2.17 19.97
CA GLU A 82 -14.76 2.62 21.09
C GLU A 82 -16.18 2.99 20.66
N SER A 83 -16.33 3.69 19.52
CA SER A 83 -17.65 4.03 18.98
C SER A 83 -18.48 2.79 18.63
N MET A 84 -17.83 1.66 18.34
CA MET A 84 -18.46 0.35 18.12
C MET A 84 -18.62 -0.49 19.40
N GLY A 85 -18.33 0.09 20.58
CA GLY A 85 -18.44 -0.57 21.88
C GLY A 85 -17.26 -1.50 22.26
N LYS A 86 -16.19 -1.55 21.46
CA LYS A 86 -15.01 -2.43 21.69
C LYS A 86 -13.92 -1.74 22.52
N LYS A 87 -14.27 -1.26 23.72
CA LYS A 87 -13.37 -0.47 24.59
C LYS A 87 -12.07 -1.20 24.95
N ALA A 88 -12.15 -2.46 25.36
CA ALA A 88 -10.98 -3.24 25.75
C ALA A 88 -9.94 -3.41 24.61
N LEU A 89 -10.40 -3.51 23.36
CA LEU A 89 -9.52 -3.61 22.19
C LEU A 89 -8.91 -2.23 21.85
N ALA A 90 -9.68 -1.16 22.00
CA ALA A 90 -9.16 0.19 21.83
C ALA A 90 -8.02 0.47 22.85
N ASP A 91 -8.23 0.07 24.10
CA ASP A 91 -7.23 0.22 25.16
C ASP A 91 -5.98 -0.62 24.90
N SER A 92 -6.11 -1.84 24.38
CA SER A 92 -4.94 -2.66 24.03
C SER A 92 -4.11 -2.03 22.92
N ILE A 93 -4.76 -1.43 21.91
CA ILE A 93 -4.08 -0.74 20.80
C ILE A 93 -3.35 0.52 21.27
N ARG A 94 -3.92 1.27 22.22
CA ARG A 94 -3.28 2.47 22.79
C ARG A 94 -2.06 2.15 23.63
N ASN A 95 -2.08 1.03 24.34
CA ASN A 95 -1.02 0.63 25.26
C ASN A 95 0.06 -0.27 24.62
N ASP A 96 -0.06 -0.58 23.32
CA ASP A 96 0.92 -1.40 22.62
C ASP A 96 2.24 -0.63 22.38
N LYS A 97 3.25 -1.00 23.18
CA LYS A 97 4.59 -0.40 23.12
C LYS A 97 5.36 -0.73 21.85
N SER A 98 5.00 -1.80 21.13
CA SER A 98 5.69 -2.20 19.89
C SER A 98 5.64 -1.11 18.81
N ILE A 99 4.60 -0.28 18.83
CA ILE A 99 4.36 0.79 17.87
C ILE A 99 5.33 1.98 18.05
N THR A 100 5.89 2.13 19.26
CA THR A 100 6.82 3.21 19.59
C THR A 100 8.25 2.95 19.16
N VAL A 101 8.57 1.68 18.81
CA VAL A 101 9.91 1.29 18.39
C VAL A 101 10.14 1.79 16.95
N PRO A 102 11.16 2.64 16.72
CA PRO A 102 11.46 3.12 15.37
C PRO A 102 12.11 2.01 14.54
N GLU A 103 11.63 1.84 13.32
CA GLU A 103 12.27 0.95 12.35
C GLU A 103 13.52 1.60 11.76
N GLU A 104 14.57 0.79 11.59
CA GLU A 104 15.79 1.23 10.91
C GLU A 104 15.59 1.33 9.41
N PHE A 105 16.28 2.29 8.79
CA PHE A 105 16.21 2.46 7.34
C PHE A 105 16.97 1.34 6.63
N ASN A 106 16.29 0.65 5.72
CA ASN A 106 16.89 -0.35 4.85
C ASN A 106 16.46 -0.11 3.39
N PRO A 107 17.41 0.22 2.48
CA PRO A 107 17.09 0.52 1.09
C PRO A 107 16.34 -0.60 0.37
N ALA A 108 16.74 -1.86 0.59
CA ALA A 108 16.13 -3.00 -0.09
C ALA A 108 14.66 -3.16 0.32
N LYS A 109 14.35 -3.03 1.61
CA LYS A 109 12.97 -3.06 2.10
C LYS A 109 12.14 -1.91 1.56
N THR A 110 12.71 -0.70 1.58
CA THR A 110 12.05 0.51 1.05
C THR A 110 11.69 0.36 -0.42
N TRP A 111 12.63 -0.07 -1.27
CA TRP A 111 12.38 -0.26 -2.69
C TRP A 111 11.42 -1.42 -2.98
N THR A 112 11.53 -2.52 -2.25
CA THR A 112 10.60 -3.66 -2.37
C THR A 112 9.16 -3.23 -2.10
N GLU A 113 8.93 -2.44 -1.05
CA GLU A 113 7.60 -1.93 -0.75
C GLU A 113 7.12 -0.88 -1.75
N TYR A 114 7.98 0.07 -2.14
CA TYR A 114 7.62 1.13 -3.08
C TYR A 114 7.22 0.58 -4.45
N LEU A 115 7.95 -0.39 -4.98
CA LEU A 115 7.63 -1.08 -6.24
C LEU A 115 6.30 -1.83 -6.14
N ASN A 116 6.03 -2.50 -5.02
CA ASN A 116 4.75 -3.16 -4.78
C ASN A 116 3.60 -2.14 -4.77
N ARG A 117 3.76 -0.97 -4.15
CA ARG A 117 2.74 0.10 -4.16
C ARG A 117 2.50 0.66 -5.56
N LEU A 118 3.55 0.85 -6.37
CA LEU A 118 3.42 1.26 -7.77
C LEU A 118 2.70 0.19 -8.62
N ALA A 119 3.03 -1.08 -8.44
CA ALA A 119 2.34 -2.18 -9.10
C ALA A 119 0.86 -2.22 -8.71
N GLY A 120 0.53 -1.93 -7.45
CA GLY A 120 -0.84 -1.76 -6.99
C GLY A 120 -1.60 -0.64 -7.70
N VAL A 121 -0.97 0.51 -7.94
CA VAL A 121 -1.59 1.60 -8.75
C VAL A 121 -1.83 1.15 -10.18
N LEU A 122 -0.85 0.48 -10.80
CA LEU A 122 -1.01 -0.05 -12.15
C LEU A 122 -2.18 -1.04 -12.23
N ALA A 123 -2.31 -1.94 -11.27
CA ALA A 123 -3.44 -2.86 -11.17
C ALA A 123 -4.78 -2.10 -11.04
N GLY A 124 -4.82 -1.06 -10.21
CA GLY A 124 -6.00 -0.20 -10.06
C GLY A 124 -6.41 0.46 -11.38
N ILE A 125 -5.46 0.97 -12.18
CA ILE A 125 -5.73 1.55 -13.49
C ILE A 125 -6.34 0.50 -14.43
N PHE A 126 -5.77 -0.70 -14.49
CA PHE A 126 -6.28 -1.78 -15.33
C PHE A 126 -7.69 -2.25 -14.90
N LEU A 127 -7.97 -2.30 -13.59
CA LEU A 127 -9.30 -2.57 -13.07
C LEU A 127 -10.31 -1.50 -13.48
N LEU A 128 -9.95 -0.21 -13.40
CA LEU A 128 -10.80 0.89 -13.85
C LEU A 128 -11.05 0.81 -15.36
N LEU A 129 -10.03 0.54 -16.16
CA LEU A 129 -10.19 0.35 -17.61
C LEU A 129 -11.11 -0.83 -17.92
N THR A 130 -10.96 -1.95 -17.21
CA THR A 130 -11.84 -3.12 -17.35
C THR A 130 -13.28 -2.76 -17.03
N ALA A 131 -13.52 -2.03 -15.92
CA ALA A 131 -14.85 -1.55 -15.57
C ALA A 131 -15.45 -0.64 -16.65
N VAL A 132 -14.68 0.31 -17.17
CA VAL A 132 -15.13 1.22 -18.25
C VAL A 132 -15.43 0.46 -19.53
N PHE A 133 -14.56 -0.46 -19.97
CA PHE A 133 -14.80 -1.22 -21.20
C PHE A 133 -15.90 -2.28 -21.05
N SER A 134 -16.22 -2.70 -19.84
CA SER A 134 -17.34 -3.63 -19.57
C SER A 134 -18.69 -3.06 -20.02
N PHE A 135 -18.84 -1.73 -20.08
CA PHE A 135 -20.06 -1.08 -20.59
C PHE A 135 -20.36 -1.42 -22.05
N THR A 136 -19.40 -1.94 -22.81
CA THR A 136 -19.65 -2.50 -24.17
C THR A 136 -20.70 -3.62 -24.15
N TYR A 137 -20.83 -4.34 -23.03
CA TYR A 137 -21.79 -5.43 -22.85
C TYR A 137 -23.08 -4.99 -22.17
N ARG A 138 -23.22 -3.70 -21.82
CA ARG A 138 -24.45 -3.16 -21.27
C ARG A 138 -25.44 -2.98 -22.42
N LYS A 139 -26.50 -3.80 -22.41
CA LYS A 139 -27.66 -3.65 -23.31
C LYS A 139 -28.45 -2.39 -22.97
#